data_AF-A0A1F3ZCS8-F1
#
_entry.id   AF-A0A1F3ZCS8-F1
#
_cell.length_a   1.000
_cell.length_b   1.000
_cell.length_c   1.000
_cell.angle_alpha   90.00
_cell.angle_beta   90.00
_cell.angle_gamma   90.00
#
_symmetry.space_group_name_H-M   'P 1'
#
loop_
_entity.id
_entity.type
_entity.pdbx_description
1 polymer ?
#
loop_
_entity_poly.entity_id
_entity_poly.type
_entity_poly.pdbx_seq_one_letter_code
_entity_poly.pdbx_strand_id
1 'polypeptide(L)'
;MGLRIVRWVFCFWLSVGAAPAHALDPMLMFLLSAAREMVVAAAARAEKAEPAPLPPAAIRYPGTLVEPQQLLRLIDECFTYLSQAQRREIFDSLHAALTDPKNAAVRGSMIDYFAARAMAVRAAQERLTRLSAPDKDRLLTEFRVTIAAMPADEAAQLAVLLRQGVLPVPSDLNERLLAALDAR
;
A
#
# COMPACT_ATOMS: atom_id res chain seq x y z
N MET A 1 4.44 -67.42 9.36
CA MET A 1 2.96 -67.44 9.31
C MET A 1 2.45 -67.61 10.73
N GLY A 2 1.79 -66.67 11.40
CA GLY A 2 1.06 -65.50 10.94
C GLY A 2 -0.43 -65.71 11.17
N LEU A 3 -0.98 -65.12 12.25
CA LEU A 3 -2.16 -64.25 12.19
C LEU A 3 -2.47 -63.61 13.57
N ARG A 4 -1.97 -62.37 13.72
CA ARG A 4 -2.66 -61.18 14.30
C ARG A 4 -3.17 -61.28 15.75
N ILE A 5 -2.19 -61.27 16.64
CA ILE A 5 -2.30 -61.02 18.08
C ILE A 5 -2.52 -59.51 18.33
N VAL A 6 -3.64 -59.21 19.01
CA VAL A 6 -3.81 -58.14 20.02
C VAL A 6 -3.68 -56.69 19.53
N ARG A 7 -4.80 -56.17 19.02
CA ARG A 7 -5.12 -54.73 18.98
C ARG A 7 -6.25 -54.43 19.96
N TRP A 8 -6.01 -54.69 21.25
CA TRP A 8 -6.94 -54.42 22.35
C TRP A 8 -6.20 -53.79 23.53
N VAL A 9 -5.81 -52.53 23.36
CA VAL A 9 -5.57 -51.58 24.46
C VAL A 9 -6.22 -50.25 24.05
N PHE A 10 -7.48 -50.33 23.61
CA PHE A 10 -8.34 -49.20 23.25
C PHE A 10 -9.22 -48.79 24.45
N CYS A 11 -8.69 -48.97 25.67
CA CYS A 11 -9.33 -48.56 26.91
C CYS A 11 -8.30 -47.82 27.74
N PHE A 12 -8.28 -46.51 27.59
CA PHE A 12 -8.33 -45.54 28.69
C PHE A 12 -7.97 -44.19 28.08
N TRP A 13 -8.95 -43.32 27.91
CA TRP A 13 -8.81 -41.86 28.04
C TRP A 13 -10.12 -41.10 27.73
N LEU A 14 -11.21 -41.77 27.36
CA LEU A 14 -12.52 -41.12 27.19
C LEU A 14 -13.36 -41.20 28.46
N SER A 15 -13.04 -40.35 29.43
CA SER A 15 -13.96 -39.97 30.51
C SER A 15 -13.84 -38.48 30.79
N VAL A 16 -14.53 -37.67 29.98
CA VAL A 16 -14.94 -36.32 30.39
C VAL A 16 -16.34 -36.04 29.81
N GLY A 17 -17.33 -36.03 30.70
CA GLY A 17 -18.48 -35.11 30.70
C GLY A 17 -19.47 -35.14 29.53
N ALA A 18 -20.58 -35.87 29.68
CA ALA A 18 -21.83 -35.55 28.98
C ALA A 18 -22.64 -34.57 29.83
N ALA A 19 -22.63 -33.29 29.43
CA ALA A 19 -23.48 -32.23 29.94
C ALA A 19 -24.85 -32.23 29.21
N PRO A 20 -25.89 -31.52 29.71
CA PRO A 20 -27.29 -31.78 29.36
C PRO A 20 -27.63 -31.30 27.95
N ALA A 21 -28.64 -31.95 27.35
CA ALA A 21 -29.26 -31.54 26.10
C ALA A 21 -29.74 -30.08 26.20
N HIS A 22 -29.03 -29.18 25.53
CA HIS A 22 -29.45 -27.80 25.39
C HIS A 22 -30.63 -27.77 24.42
N ALA A 23 -31.75 -27.20 24.87
CA ALA A 23 -32.83 -26.82 23.98
C ALA A 23 -32.23 -25.95 22.87
N LEU A 24 -32.21 -26.49 21.64
CA LEU A 24 -31.94 -25.70 20.44
C LEU A 24 -33.01 -24.60 20.40
N ASP A 25 -32.57 -23.37 20.59
CA ASP A 25 -33.40 -22.18 20.69
C ASP A 25 -34.36 -22.09 19.49
N PRO A 26 -35.69 -22.01 19.72
CA PRO A 26 -36.68 -21.91 18.63
C PRO A 26 -36.46 -20.68 17.76
N MET A 27 -35.86 -19.61 18.29
CA MET A 27 -35.45 -18.44 17.53
C MET A 27 -34.32 -18.77 16.56
N LEU A 28 -33.33 -19.57 16.97
CA LEU A 28 -32.26 -20.04 16.10
C LEU A 28 -32.80 -20.93 14.98
N MET A 29 -33.75 -21.82 15.26
CA MET A 29 -34.37 -22.63 14.21
C MET A 29 -35.15 -21.77 13.20
N PHE A 30 -35.87 -20.75 13.67
CA PHE A 30 -36.59 -19.80 12.81
C PHE A 30 -35.63 -18.94 11.96
N LEU A 31 -34.53 -18.45 12.54
CA LEU A 31 -33.53 -17.68 11.82
C LEU A 31 -32.81 -18.53 10.76
N LEU A 32 -32.54 -19.81 11.07
CA LEU A 32 -31.92 -20.74 10.13
C LEU A 32 -32.87 -21.13 8.99
N SER A 33 -34.16 -21.32 9.27
CA SER A 33 -35.15 -21.59 8.22
C SER A 33 -35.38 -20.36 7.33
N ALA A 34 -35.48 -19.17 7.91
CA ALA A 34 -35.60 -17.92 7.15
C ALA A 34 -34.35 -17.63 6.29
N ALA A 35 -33.16 -17.82 6.85
CA ALA A 35 -31.91 -17.67 6.10
C ALA A 35 -31.82 -18.67 4.94
N ARG A 36 -32.25 -19.93 5.16
CA ARG A 36 -32.30 -20.95 4.11
C ARG A 36 -33.30 -20.58 3.02
N GLU A 37 -34.49 -20.07 3.36
CA GLU A 37 -35.47 -19.61 2.37
C GLU A 37 -34.95 -18.42 1.56
N MET A 38 -34.25 -17.47 2.19
CA MET A 38 -33.62 -16.35 1.48
C MET A 38 -32.54 -16.82 0.51
N VAL A 39 -31.74 -17.82 0.88
CA VAL A 39 -30.71 -18.41 0.01
C VAL A 39 -31.33 -19.16 -1.17
N VAL A 40 -32.41 -19.92 -0.94
CA VAL A 40 -33.12 -20.63 -2.02
C VAL A 40 -33.81 -19.63 -2.95
N ALA A 41 -34.44 -18.58 -2.41
CA ALA A 41 -35.04 -17.51 -3.20
C ALA A 41 -33.99 -16.70 -3.99
N ALA A 42 -32.81 -16.48 -3.41
CA ALA A 42 -31.68 -15.85 -4.09
C ALA A 42 -31.10 -16.74 -5.19
N ALA A 43 -30.98 -18.06 -4.97
CA ALA A 43 -30.55 -19.00 -5.98
C ALA A 43 -31.54 -19.11 -7.15
N ALA A 44 -32.85 -19.15 -6.86
CA ALA A 44 -33.88 -19.13 -7.89
C ALA A 44 -33.93 -17.80 -8.67
N ARG A 45 -33.57 -16.68 -8.03
CA ARG A 45 -33.37 -15.38 -8.70
C ARG A 45 -32.08 -15.36 -9.54
N ALA A 46 -31.02 -16.02 -9.08
CA ALA A 46 -29.76 -16.13 -9.80
C ALA A 46 -29.86 -17.03 -11.05
N GLU A 47 -30.66 -18.10 -11.03
CA GLU A 47 -30.94 -18.91 -12.22
C GLU A 47 -31.81 -18.18 -13.27
N LYS A 48 -32.61 -17.20 -12.86
CA LYS A 48 -33.41 -16.34 -13.77
C LYS A 48 -32.71 -15.04 -14.17
N ALA A 49 -31.56 -14.72 -13.57
CA ALA A 49 -30.81 -13.52 -13.90
C ALA A 49 -29.95 -13.78 -15.13
N GLU A 50 -30.09 -12.93 -16.14
CA GLU A 50 -29.16 -12.83 -17.27
C GLU A 50 -27.72 -12.72 -16.72
N PRO A 51 -26.73 -13.44 -17.27
CA PRO A 51 -25.37 -13.41 -16.75
C PRO A 51 -24.86 -11.97 -16.77
N ALA A 52 -24.51 -11.46 -15.58
CA ALA A 52 -23.87 -10.16 -15.46
C ALA A 52 -22.61 -10.13 -16.34
N PRO A 53 -22.34 -9.01 -17.05
CA PRO A 53 -21.13 -8.90 -17.84
C PRO A 53 -19.92 -9.13 -16.93
N LEU A 54 -19.04 -10.05 -17.34
CA LEU A 54 -17.79 -10.33 -16.65
C LEU A 54 -17.05 -8.99 -16.40
N PRO A 55 -16.52 -8.74 -15.19
CA PRO A 55 -15.74 -7.55 -14.95
C PRO A 55 -14.59 -7.50 -15.97
N PRO A 56 -14.29 -6.32 -16.57
CA PRO A 56 -13.24 -6.21 -17.56
C PRO A 56 -11.93 -6.75 -16.98
N ALA A 57 -11.24 -7.59 -17.75
CA ALA A 57 -9.95 -8.13 -17.35
C ALA A 57 -9.01 -6.98 -16.99
N ALA A 58 -8.46 -7.03 -15.77
CA ALA A 58 -7.56 -5.99 -15.31
C ALA A 58 -6.35 -5.89 -16.26
N ILE A 59 -6.16 -4.70 -16.84
CA ILE A 59 -5.03 -4.41 -17.72
C ILE A 59 -3.78 -4.40 -16.85
N ARG A 60 -2.89 -5.38 -17.04
CA ARG A 60 -1.62 -5.51 -16.31
C ARG A 60 -0.46 -5.15 -17.21
N TYR A 61 0.65 -4.73 -16.61
CA TYR A 61 1.88 -4.58 -17.39
C TYR A 61 2.35 -5.94 -17.91
N PRO A 62 2.80 -6.03 -19.18
CA PRO A 62 3.15 -7.32 -19.79
C PRO A 62 4.18 -8.08 -18.95
N GLY A 63 3.99 -9.39 -18.77
CA GLY A 63 4.93 -10.21 -17.98
C GLY A 63 4.96 -9.90 -16.48
N THR A 64 3.98 -9.16 -15.94
CA THR A 64 3.88 -8.85 -14.51
C THR A 64 2.45 -9.03 -14.01
N LEU A 65 2.28 -9.08 -12.69
CA LEU A 65 0.97 -9.08 -12.04
C LEU A 65 0.47 -7.68 -11.68
N VAL A 66 1.26 -6.64 -11.99
CA VAL A 66 1.04 -5.27 -11.52
C VAL A 66 0.13 -4.52 -12.49
N GLU A 67 -0.87 -3.87 -11.92
CA GLU A 67 -1.82 -3.04 -12.66
C GLU A 67 -1.34 -1.57 -12.65
N PRO A 68 -1.56 -0.80 -13.73
CA PRO A 68 -1.28 0.63 -13.75
C PRO A 68 -1.94 1.39 -12.58
N GLN A 69 -3.17 1.01 -12.22
CA GLN A 69 -3.88 1.62 -11.09
C GLN A 69 -3.23 1.35 -9.73
N GLN A 70 -2.47 0.25 -9.59
CA GLN A 70 -1.70 -0.01 -8.36
C GLN A 70 -0.50 0.93 -8.26
N LEU A 71 0.21 1.17 -9.38
CA LEU A 71 1.31 2.13 -9.40
C LEU A 71 0.84 3.57 -9.18
N LEU A 72 -0.29 3.96 -9.77
CA LEU A 72 -0.86 5.29 -9.56
C LEU A 72 -1.20 5.51 -8.08
N ARG A 73 -1.85 4.54 -7.43
CA ARG A 73 -2.13 4.59 -5.98
C ARG A 73 -0.86 4.71 -5.15
N LEU A 74 0.16 3.91 -5.46
CA LEU A 74 1.45 3.99 -4.77
C LEU A 74 2.09 5.38 -4.90
N ILE A 75 2.02 5.99 -6.10
CA ILE A 75 2.51 7.34 -6.32
C ILE A 75 1.72 8.35 -5.47
N ASP A 76 0.39 8.22 -5.47
CA ASP A 76 -0.48 9.11 -4.73
C ASP A 76 -0.24 9.04 -3.21
N GLU A 77 0.03 7.85 -2.68
CA GLU A 77 0.30 7.60 -1.27
C GLU A 77 1.70 8.02 -0.84
N CYS A 78 2.73 7.81 -1.67
CA CYS A 78 4.12 8.03 -1.27
C CYS A 78 4.64 9.44 -1.56
N PHE A 79 4.08 10.13 -2.56
CA PHE A 79 4.55 11.44 -3.02
C PHE A 79 3.56 12.56 -2.68
N THR A 80 3.02 12.55 -1.45
CA THR A 80 2.00 13.53 -1.03
C THR A 80 2.45 14.98 -1.03
N TYR A 81 3.77 15.22 -1.04
CA TYR A 81 4.37 16.56 -1.13
C TYR A 81 4.33 17.12 -2.56
N LEU A 82 4.12 16.29 -3.58
CA LEU A 82 4.02 16.71 -4.97
C LEU A 82 2.59 17.08 -5.34
N SER A 83 2.46 18.04 -6.26
CA SER A 83 1.18 18.37 -6.87
C SER A 83 0.61 17.18 -7.66
N GLN A 84 -0.71 17.21 -7.93
CA GLN A 84 -1.35 16.18 -8.76
C GLN A 84 -0.74 16.10 -10.16
N ALA A 85 -0.37 17.23 -10.75
CA ALA A 85 0.27 17.28 -12.06
C ALA A 85 1.64 16.58 -12.04
N GLN A 86 2.49 16.88 -11.05
CA GLN A 86 3.81 16.23 -10.90
C GLN A 86 3.70 14.72 -10.64
N ARG A 87 2.75 14.30 -9.79
CA ARG A 87 2.47 12.87 -9.57
C ARG A 87 2.03 12.19 -10.87
N ARG A 88 1.24 12.88 -11.68
CA ARG A 88 0.81 12.37 -12.99
C ARG A 88 1.96 12.26 -13.98
N GLU A 89 2.86 13.24 -14.03
CA GLU A 89 4.07 13.18 -14.86
C GLU A 89 4.97 11.99 -14.50
N ILE A 90 5.13 11.71 -13.19
CA ILE A 90 5.87 10.52 -12.72
C ILE A 90 5.17 9.25 -13.21
N PHE A 91 3.85 9.17 -13.06
CA PHE A 91 3.08 8.02 -13.53
C PHE A 91 3.22 7.83 -15.04
N ASP A 92 3.02 8.88 -15.84
CA ASP A 92 3.04 8.79 -17.29
C ASP A 92 4.45 8.38 -17.79
N SER A 93 5.51 8.91 -17.17
CA SER A 93 6.90 8.54 -17.46
C SER A 93 7.18 7.07 -17.13
N LEU A 94 6.76 6.61 -15.94
CA LEU A 94 6.94 5.23 -15.52
C LEU A 94 6.10 4.28 -16.37
N HIS A 95 4.86 4.64 -16.68
CA HIS A 95 3.96 3.87 -17.53
C HIS A 95 4.53 3.69 -18.93
N ALA A 96 5.06 4.77 -19.54
CA ALA A 96 5.74 4.71 -20.82
C ALA A 96 6.95 3.75 -20.78
N ALA A 97 7.79 3.84 -19.74
CA ALA A 97 8.94 2.95 -19.59
C ALA A 97 8.53 1.47 -19.42
N LEU A 98 7.45 1.20 -18.67
CA LEU A 98 6.97 -0.16 -18.42
C LEU A 98 6.21 -0.76 -19.61
N THR A 99 5.63 0.06 -20.48
CA THR A 99 4.97 -0.41 -21.71
C THR A 99 5.94 -0.61 -22.86
N ASP A 100 7.14 -0.01 -22.81
CA ASP A 100 8.18 -0.20 -23.82
C ASP A 100 8.65 -1.68 -23.87
N PRO A 101 8.58 -2.35 -25.03
CA PRO A 101 9.08 -3.72 -25.18
C PRO A 101 10.59 -3.84 -24.95
N LYS A 102 11.39 -2.78 -25.15
CA LYS A 102 12.83 -2.79 -24.87
C LYS A 102 13.15 -3.07 -23.41
N ASN A 103 12.24 -2.67 -22.52
CA ASN A 103 12.38 -2.86 -21.08
C ASN A 103 11.78 -4.19 -20.60
N ALA A 104 11.34 -5.08 -21.50
CA ALA A 104 10.64 -6.32 -21.10
C ALA A 104 11.45 -7.19 -20.12
N ALA A 105 12.76 -7.28 -20.29
CA ALA A 105 13.63 -8.07 -19.42
C ALA A 105 13.80 -7.47 -18.02
N VAL A 106 13.71 -6.14 -17.90
CA VAL A 106 13.98 -5.40 -16.65
C VAL A 106 12.72 -4.85 -15.99
N ARG A 107 11.55 -4.97 -16.64
CA ARG A 107 10.27 -4.40 -16.20
C ARG A 107 9.91 -4.75 -14.77
N GLY A 108 10.04 -6.03 -14.39
CA GLY A 108 9.79 -6.47 -13.01
C GLY A 108 10.69 -5.74 -12.01
N SER A 109 12.01 -5.74 -12.27
CA SER A 109 12.97 -5.04 -11.41
C SER A 109 12.77 -3.52 -11.37
N MET A 110 12.32 -2.89 -12.46
CA MET A 110 11.98 -1.46 -12.47
C MET A 110 10.82 -1.16 -11.53
N ILE A 111 9.80 -2.01 -11.53
CA ILE A 111 8.65 -1.87 -10.62
C ILE A 111 9.10 -2.06 -9.17
N ASP A 112 9.86 -3.10 -8.88
CA ASP A 112 10.34 -3.39 -7.52
C ASP A 112 11.24 -2.26 -6.99
N TYR A 113 12.17 -1.78 -7.82
CA TYR A 113 13.05 -0.66 -7.48
C TYR A 113 12.26 0.61 -7.23
N PHE A 114 11.32 0.93 -8.11
CA PHE A 114 10.46 2.10 -7.94
C PHE A 114 9.65 2.01 -6.65
N ALA A 115 9.04 0.85 -6.37
CA ALA A 115 8.23 0.65 -5.18
C ALA A 115 9.06 0.78 -3.89
N ALA A 116 10.24 0.15 -3.84
CA ALA A 116 11.14 0.30 -2.71
C ALA A 116 11.55 1.76 -2.49
N ARG A 117 11.84 2.50 -3.58
CA ARG A 117 12.22 3.91 -3.48
C ARG A 117 11.06 4.80 -3.03
N ALA A 118 9.85 4.59 -3.54
CA ALA A 118 8.66 5.32 -3.15
C ALA A 118 8.37 5.15 -1.65
N MET A 119 8.43 3.91 -1.15
CA MET A 119 8.27 3.63 0.29
C MET A 119 9.35 4.29 1.14
N ALA A 120 10.61 4.27 0.69
CA ALA A 120 11.71 4.92 1.41
C ALA A 120 11.52 6.45 1.50
N VAL A 121 11.04 7.08 0.41
CA VAL A 121 10.70 8.51 0.39
C VAL A 121 9.58 8.81 1.38
N ARG A 122 8.52 7.99 1.41
CA ARG A 122 7.43 8.16 2.37
C ARG A 122 7.91 8.03 3.80
N ALA A 123 8.71 7.01 4.11
CA ALA A 123 9.26 6.82 5.44
C ALA A 123 10.15 8.00 5.88
N ALA A 124 10.95 8.55 4.97
CA ALA A 124 11.75 9.74 5.23
C ALA A 124 10.87 10.96 5.52
N GLN A 125 9.84 11.19 4.71
CA GLN A 125 8.88 12.28 4.92
C GLN A 125 8.19 12.16 6.28
N GLU A 126 7.70 10.98 6.64
CA GLU A 126 7.07 10.75 7.94
C GLU A 126 8.01 11.01 9.11
N ARG A 127 9.29 10.64 8.98
CA ARG A 127 10.30 10.96 9.99
C ARG A 127 10.50 12.46 10.14
N LEU A 128 10.60 13.20 9.03
CA LEU A 128 10.72 14.66 9.03
C LEU A 128 9.50 15.34 9.66
N THR A 129 8.29 14.85 9.35
CA THR A 129 7.04 15.38 9.92
C THR A 129 6.98 15.16 11.43
N ARG A 130 7.50 14.03 11.93
CA ARG A 130 7.52 13.68 13.37
C ARG A 130 8.65 14.35 14.15
N LEU A 131 9.55 15.11 13.50
CA LEU A 131 10.60 15.82 14.22
C LEU A 131 9.99 16.81 15.22
N SER A 132 10.57 16.84 16.41
CA SER A 132 10.19 17.80 17.43
C SER A 132 10.60 19.22 16.99
N ALA A 133 9.97 20.25 17.59
CA ALA A 133 10.37 21.64 17.34
C ALA A 133 11.89 21.89 17.50
N PRO A 134 12.55 21.45 18.60
CA PRO A 134 13.99 21.66 18.75
C PRO A 134 14.83 20.91 17.70
N ASP A 135 14.38 19.74 17.24
CA ASP A 135 15.09 19.01 16.17
C ASP A 135 14.98 19.73 14.83
N LYS A 136 13.81 20.32 14.52
CA LYS A 136 13.62 21.14 13.32
C LYS A 136 14.51 22.39 13.35
N ASP A 137 14.63 23.04 14.51
CA ASP A 137 15.48 24.23 14.68
C ASP A 137 16.97 23.88 14.58
N ARG A 138 17.37 22.72 15.09
CA ARG A 138 18.73 22.18 14.90
C ARG A 138 19.03 21.93 13.42
N LEU A 139 18.12 21.28 12.70
CA LEU A 139 18.26 21.03 11.26
C LEU A 139 18.40 22.34 10.48
N LEU A 140 17.60 23.37 10.80
CA LEU A 140 17.72 24.70 10.18
C LEU A 140 19.06 25.37 10.48
N THR A 141 19.59 25.19 11.68
CA THR A 141 20.91 25.71 12.05
C THR A 141 22.01 25.04 11.25
N GLU A 142 21.99 23.70 11.16
CA GLU A 142 22.93 22.93 10.35
C GLU A 142 22.81 23.28 8.86
N PHE A 143 21.59 23.49 8.36
CA PHE A 143 21.33 23.93 7.01
C PHE A 143 21.94 25.30 6.72
N ARG A 144 21.74 26.30 7.60
CA ARG A 144 22.32 27.64 7.47
C ARG A 144 23.84 27.62 7.38
N VAL A 145 24.50 26.81 8.21
CA VAL A 145 25.95 26.63 8.15
C VAL A 145 26.37 26.05 6.80
N THR A 146 25.63 25.05 6.31
CA THR A 146 25.92 24.37 5.04
C THR A 146 25.76 25.32 3.84
N ILE A 147 24.66 26.07 3.76
CA ILE A 147 24.43 27.01 2.64
C ILE A 147 25.40 28.20 2.65
N ALA A 148 25.90 28.61 3.81
CA ALA A 148 26.89 29.68 3.90
C ALA A 148 28.21 29.27 3.23
N ALA A 149 28.58 27.99 3.32
CA ALA A 149 29.75 27.42 2.65
C ALA A 149 29.51 27.02 1.19
N MET A 150 28.26 27.07 0.71
CA MET A 150 27.87 26.62 -0.63
C MET A 150 28.13 27.69 -1.70
N PRO A 151 28.66 27.33 -2.89
CA PRO A 151 28.77 28.24 -4.03
C PRO A 151 27.42 28.88 -4.40
N ALA A 152 27.46 30.09 -4.96
CA ALA A 152 26.26 30.84 -5.32
C ALA A 152 25.37 30.09 -6.34
N ASP A 153 25.99 29.44 -7.33
CA ASP A 153 25.28 28.69 -8.37
C ASP A 153 24.55 27.47 -7.81
N GLU A 154 25.19 26.74 -6.89
CA GLU A 154 24.59 25.59 -6.21
C GLU A 154 23.44 26.02 -5.29
N ALA A 155 23.60 27.13 -4.57
CA ALA A 155 22.55 27.70 -3.73
C ALA A 155 21.35 28.17 -4.57
N ALA A 156 21.59 28.77 -5.74
CA ALA A 156 20.53 29.17 -6.66
C ALA A 156 19.75 27.95 -7.19
N GLN A 157 20.44 26.86 -7.54
CA GLN A 157 19.80 25.61 -7.94
C GLN A 157 18.96 25.00 -6.81
N LEU A 158 19.49 24.98 -5.59
CA LEU A 158 18.75 24.51 -4.42
C LEU A 158 17.51 25.36 -4.14
N ALA A 159 17.59 26.69 -4.30
CA ALA A 159 16.46 27.60 -4.18
C ALA A 159 15.34 27.25 -5.18
N VAL A 160 15.71 26.94 -6.42
CA VAL A 160 14.75 26.53 -7.46
C VAL A 160 14.06 25.23 -7.05
N LEU A 161 14.80 24.23 -6.57
CA LEU A 161 14.21 22.95 -6.14
C LEU A 161 13.25 23.12 -4.95
N LEU A 162 13.61 23.96 -3.97
CA LEU A 162 12.75 24.28 -2.82
C LEU A 162 11.48 25.02 -3.24
N ARG A 163 11.59 25.99 -4.16
CA ARG A 163 10.44 26.74 -4.69
C ARG A 163 9.51 25.86 -5.53
N GLN A 164 10.06 24.89 -6.26
CA GLN A 164 9.29 23.92 -7.04
C GLN A 164 8.63 22.84 -6.16
N GLY A 165 8.99 22.76 -4.87
CA GLY A 165 8.43 21.78 -3.93
C GLY A 165 8.77 20.34 -4.30
N VAL A 166 9.84 20.11 -5.07
CA VAL A 166 10.19 18.77 -5.57
C VAL A 166 11.01 17.96 -4.58
N LEU A 167 11.49 18.59 -3.50
CA LEU A 167 12.19 17.89 -2.43
C LEU A 167 11.18 17.16 -1.53
N PRO A 168 11.49 15.93 -1.08
CA PRO A 168 10.61 15.14 -0.20
C PRO A 168 10.65 15.66 1.24
N VAL A 169 10.33 16.94 1.41
CA VAL A 169 10.36 17.69 2.66
C VAL A 169 8.93 18.14 2.97
N PRO A 170 8.46 18.05 4.22
CA PRO A 170 7.18 18.61 4.64
C PRO A 170 7.09 20.12 4.32
N SER A 171 5.90 20.61 3.95
CA SER A 171 5.72 22.00 3.51
C SER A 171 6.17 23.03 4.53
N ASP A 172 5.91 22.79 5.82
CA ASP A 172 6.33 23.67 6.92
C ASP A 172 7.86 23.78 7.03
N LEU A 173 8.57 22.68 6.79
CA LEU A 173 10.03 22.67 6.82
C LEU A 173 10.61 23.26 5.52
N ASN A 174 9.98 22.98 4.37
CA ASN A 174 10.38 23.54 3.07
C ASN A 174 10.34 25.08 3.08
N GLU A 175 9.28 25.68 3.62
CA GLU A 175 9.16 27.14 3.77
C GLU A 175 10.27 27.73 4.65
N ARG A 176 10.59 27.06 5.77
CA ARG A 176 11.68 27.50 6.67
C ARG A 176 13.06 27.39 6.03
N LEU A 177 13.31 26.33 5.26
CA LEU A 177 14.56 26.15 4.51
C LEU A 177 14.70 27.20 3.41
N LEU A 178 13.63 27.48 2.67
CA LEU A 178 13.61 28.51 1.65
C LEU A 178 13.86 29.90 2.24
N ALA A 179 13.18 30.24 3.35
CA ALA A 179 13.40 31.51 4.05
C ALA A 179 14.84 31.65 4.58
N ALA A 180 15.46 30.55 5.04
CA ALA A 180 16.86 30.56 5.45
C ALA A 180 17.83 30.80 4.28
N LEU A 181 17.47 30.37 3.07
CA LEU A 181 18.27 30.54 1.86
C LEU A 181 18.12 31.95 1.27
N ASP A 182 16.90 32.51 1.26
CA ASP A 182 16.64 33.87 0.81
C ASP A 182 17.20 34.95 1.76
N ALA A 183 17.49 34.60 3.02
CA ALA A 183 18.08 35.49 4.02
C ALA A 183 19.63 35.50 4.03
N ARG A 184 20.26 34.76 3.10
CA ARG A 184 21.72 34.75 2.90
C ARG A 184 22.18 36.02 2.19
#